data_AF-A0A7R7DNW5-F1
#
_entry.id   AF-A0A7R7DNW5-F1
#
_cell.length_a   1.000
_cell.length_b   1.000
_cell.length_c   1.000
_cell.angle_alpha   90.00
_cell.angle_beta   90.00
_cell.angle_gamma   90.00
#
_symmetry.space_group_name_H-M   'P 1'
#
loop_
_entity.id
_entity.type
_entity.pdbx_description
1 polymer ?
#
loop_
_entity_poly.entity_id
_entity_poly.type
_entity_poly.pdbx_seq_one_letter_code
_entity_poly.pdbx_strand_id
1 'polypeptide(L)'
;MSRPGFVLEVDERTPPLLIHQGEGFRLENLPLGSKVIYGPDPLPGIRDVNAAIRHALLHPHGMEPLPELLRPGMKLTIAFDDISLPLPQMQTPDIRQRILEHVLELAARKGVNDVELVAANALHRRMTPSELKRAVGERVFRAFFPEHLRNHDAEDKDNMVHLGKTDHGEDVELNKRAMESDLLVYVNINLTPMSGGPKSVSVGLAGYNSLRHHHNSHVLKHSRSFNDPPNSAMHHSYNRMADLLGGHVKVFTIETSVNSESFPSAMGFLNKREWEWNLKDQASYLAVKRANEMLPTKMRRKVWQSQYAPYKMTGINAGAPSEVHPLTMAKVHEQQRVEVNGQADIGVFGVPFICPYNVNSIMNPILVTSMGLGYQFNMYLNKPIVRQGGVGIFYHPMPNEFHPVHHPSYIDFFEEVLAETTDPAQLEAKYEKQFATDEWYIHLYRNSYAYHGVHPFYMWYWASHAMDHLGDVIFVGADRKTAARLGFRTATTLGDALEMAKHTVGSSPEISYLHMPPLTLADVR
;
A
#
# COMPACT_ATOMS: atom_id res chain seq x y z
N MET A 1 19.39 -14.42 -15.18
CA MET A 1 19.40 -13.76 -13.85
C MET A 1 18.71 -12.41 -14.01
N SER A 2 17.93 -11.96 -13.03
CA SER A 2 17.38 -10.60 -13.02
C SER A 2 18.53 -9.58 -12.93
N ARG A 3 18.41 -8.44 -13.64
CA ARG A 3 19.41 -7.38 -13.58
C ARG A 3 19.13 -6.48 -12.37
N PRO A 4 20.17 -6.06 -11.61
CA PRO A 4 19.98 -5.18 -10.48
C PRO A 4 19.45 -3.80 -10.93
N GLY A 5 18.91 -3.07 -9.97
CA GLY A 5 18.64 -1.65 -10.14
C GLY A 5 19.93 -0.85 -10.13
N PHE A 6 19.87 0.39 -10.62
CA PHE A 6 21.05 1.24 -10.73
C PHE A 6 20.63 2.72 -10.81
N VAL A 7 21.61 3.61 -10.64
CA VAL A 7 21.43 5.06 -10.83
C VAL A 7 22.05 5.47 -12.17
N LEU A 8 21.22 6.03 -13.06
CA LEU A 8 21.65 6.62 -14.32
C LEU A 8 21.88 8.12 -14.12
N GLU A 9 22.96 8.68 -14.66
CA GLU A 9 23.14 10.12 -14.80
C GLU A 9 22.70 10.55 -16.20
N VAL A 10 21.80 11.53 -16.29
CA VAL A 10 21.22 12.00 -17.55
C VAL A 10 22.26 12.76 -18.37
N ASP A 11 22.46 12.30 -19.60
CA ASP A 11 23.34 12.91 -20.61
C ASP A 11 22.59 13.23 -21.92
N GLU A 12 23.29 13.75 -22.92
CA GLU A 12 22.71 14.09 -24.24
C GLU A 12 22.13 12.89 -25.00
N ARG A 13 22.48 11.67 -24.61
CA ARG A 13 22.03 10.42 -25.26
C ARG A 13 20.88 9.77 -24.51
N THR A 14 20.56 10.26 -23.31
CA THR A 14 19.49 9.73 -22.50
C THR A 14 18.15 10.06 -23.17
N PRO A 15 17.30 9.06 -23.47
CA PRO A 15 16.01 9.32 -24.09
C PRO A 15 15.08 10.04 -23.10
N PRO A 16 13.97 10.64 -23.60
CA PRO A 16 12.87 11.04 -22.73
C PRO A 16 12.41 9.88 -21.84
N LEU A 17 12.16 10.15 -20.57
CA LEU A 17 11.88 9.14 -19.54
C LEU A 17 10.40 9.09 -19.21
N LEU A 18 9.86 7.89 -18.96
CA LEU A 18 8.45 7.71 -18.64
C LEU A 18 8.17 8.15 -17.20
N ILE A 19 7.19 9.03 -17.03
CA ILE A 19 6.67 9.46 -15.74
C ILE A 19 5.17 9.18 -15.67
N HIS A 20 4.74 8.46 -14.63
CA HIS A 20 3.32 8.26 -14.34
C HIS A 20 2.64 9.55 -13.90
N GLN A 21 1.38 9.73 -14.31
CA GLN A 21 0.55 10.86 -13.91
C GLN A 21 -0.93 10.43 -13.80
N GLY A 22 -1.26 9.76 -12.70
CA GLY A 22 -2.60 9.20 -12.47
C GLY A 22 -2.93 8.11 -13.50
N GLU A 23 -4.13 8.19 -14.08
CA GLU A 23 -4.63 7.33 -15.17
C GLU A 23 -3.93 7.61 -16.51
N GLY A 24 -2.60 7.63 -16.51
CA GLY A 24 -1.78 7.95 -17.66
C GLY A 24 -0.31 8.04 -17.32
N PHE A 25 0.46 8.34 -18.35
CA PHE A 25 1.91 8.52 -18.31
C PHE A 25 2.31 9.54 -19.39
N ARG A 26 3.51 10.10 -19.28
CA ARG A 26 4.14 10.92 -20.33
C ARG A 26 5.64 10.64 -20.39
N LEU A 27 6.26 11.08 -21.48
CA LEU A 27 7.72 11.13 -21.58
C LEU A 27 8.19 12.54 -21.21
N GLU A 28 9.27 12.62 -20.43
CA GLU A 28 9.85 13.86 -19.93
C GLU A 28 11.36 13.90 -20.21
N ASN A 29 11.87 15.05 -20.64
CA ASN A 29 13.31 15.28 -20.68
C ASN A 29 13.76 15.88 -19.35
N LEU A 30 14.55 15.12 -18.59
CA LEU A 30 15.17 15.64 -17.38
C LEU A 30 16.40 16.50 -17.73
N PRO A 31 16.76 17.50 -16.89
CA PRO A 31 17.99 18.25 -17.07
C PRO A 31 19.24 17.36 -17.05
N LEU A 32 20.27 17.75 -17.79
CA LEU A 32 21.58 17.08 -17.77
C LEU A 32 22.14 16.99 -16.34
N GLY A 33 22.76 15.87 -16.00
CA GLY A 33 23.28 15.59 -14.65
C GLY A 33 22.22 15.15 -13.64
N SER A 34 20.93 15.11 -14.00
CA SER A 34 19.90 14.51 -13.13
C SER A 34 20.20 13.03 -12.90
N LYS A 35 19.97 12.54 -11.68
CA LYS A 35 20.12 11.13 -11.30
C LYS A 35 18.76 10.42 -11.46
N VAL A 36 18.72 9.28 -12.11
CA VAL A 36 17.50 8.47 -12.27
C VAL A 36 17.70 7.13 -11.59
N ILE A 37 16.88 6.85 -10.59
CA ILE A 37 16.97 5.66 -9.75
C ILE A 37 16.07 4.59 -10.36
N TYR A 38 16.65 3.67 -11.14
CA TYR A 38 15.94 2.56 -11.77
C TYR A 38 15.88 1.34 -10.87
N GLY A 39 14.68 0.81 -10.66
CA GLY A 39 14.46 -0.44 -9.93
C GLY A 39 15.10 -1.68 -10.60
N PRO A 40 15.30 -2.77 -9.84
CA PRO A 40 15.69 -4.07 -10.40
C PRO A 40 14.64 -4.64 -11.34
N ASP A 41 15.08 -5.47 -12.28
CA ASP A 41 14.15 -6.24 -13.11
C ASP A 41 13.30 -7.19 -12.23
N PRO A 42 12.08 -7.57 -12.68
CA PRO A 42 11.29 -8.56 -11.98
C PRO A 42 12.08 -9.86 -11.71
N LEU A 43 12.08 -10.30 -10.46
CA LEU A 43 12.68 -11.57 -10.07
C LEU A 43 11.93 -12.75 -10.73
N PRO A 44 12.63 -13.86 -11.01
CA PRO A 44 11.98 -15.07 -11.50
C PRO A 44 10.99 -15.61 -10.47
N GLY A 45 9.84 -16.06 -10.97
CA GLY A 45 8.81 -16.66 -10.15
C GLY A 45 9.12 -18.08 -9.66
N ILE A 46 8.53 -18.44 -8.52
CA ILE A 46 8.37 -19.83 -8.10
C ILE A 46 7.59 -20.60 -9.17
N ARG A 47 8.18 -21.69 -9.68
CA ARG A 47 7.60 -22.49 -10.78
C ARG A 47 6.34 -23.23 -10.37
N ASP A 48 6.40 -23.96 -9.26
CA ASP A 48 5.24 -24.66 -8.69
C ASP A 48 4.82 -24.00 -7.38
N VAL A 49 3.93 -23.01 -7.51
CA VAL A 49 3.38 -22.26 -6.38
C VAL A 49 2.65 -23.18 -5.40
N ASN A 50 1.93 -24.20 -5.88
CA ASN A 50 1.18 -25.10 -5.00
C ASN A 50 2.11 -26.01 -4.20
N ALA A 51 3.21 -26.50 -4.80
CA ALA A 51 4.23 -27.23 -4.07
C ALA A 51 4.94 -26.36 -3.03
N ALA A 52 5.23 -25.10 -3.35
CA ALA A 52 5.82 -24.16 -2.40
C ALA A 52 4.89 -23.87 -1.21
N ILE A 53 3.59 -23.68 -1.44
CA ILE A 53 2.61 -23.53 -0.36
C ILE A 53 2.61 -24.77 0.54
N ARG A 54 2.49 -25.98 -0.03
CA ARG A 54 2.52 -27.21 0.75
C ARG A 54 3.80 -27.35 1.57
N HIS A 55 4.94 -27.01 0.98
CA HIS A 55 6.23 -27.05 1.66
C HIS A 55 6.26 -26.10 2.86
N ALA A 56 5.85 -24.84 2.69
CA ALA A 56 5.81 -23.86 3.77
C ALA A 56 4.90 -24.30 4.92
N LEU A 57 3.74 -24.88 4.62
CA LEU A 57 2.79 -25.37 5.64
C LEU A 57 3.31 -26.60 6.42
N LEU A 58 4.14 -27.43 5.80
CA LEU A 58 4.71 -28.65 6.40
C LEU A 58 6.07 -28.43 7.07
N HIS A 59 6.78 -27.37 6.71
CA HIS A 59 8.09 -27.02 7.25
C HIS A 59 8.13 -25.54 7.68
N PRO A 60 7.27 -25.13 8.63
CA PRO A 60 7.21 -23.74 9.06
C PRO A 60 8.44 -23.34 9.87
N HIS A 61 8.71 -22.04 9.90
CA HIS A 61 9.77 -21.44 10.71
C HIS A 61 9.27 -21.15 12.12
N GLY A 62 10.01 -21.59 13.14
CA GLY A 62 9.75 -21.21 14.54
C GLY A 62 8.51 -21.82 15.20
N MET A 63 7.86 -22.83 14.60
CA MET A 63 6.72 -23.54 15.20
C MET A 63 6.47 -24.90 14.55
N GLU A 64 5.50 -25.66 15.07
CA GLU A 64 5.10 -26.97 14.56
C GLU A 64 4.41 -26.87 13.18
N PRO A 65 4.54 -27.89 12.31
CA PRO A 65 3.79 -27.99 11.06
C PRO A 65 2.30 -27.71 11.24
N LEU A 66 1.67 -27.00 10.30
CA LEU A 66 0.25 -26.65 10.41
C LEU A 66 -0.66 -27.87 10.72
N PRO A 67 -0.48 -29.05 10.09
CA PRO A 67 -1.29 -30.22 10.43
C PRO A 67 -1.16 -30.73 11.88
N GLU A 68 -0.10 -30.39 12.59
CA GLU A 68 0.12 -30.76 14.00
C GLU A 68 -0.56 -29.78 14.96
N LEU A 69 -0.79 -28.54 14.52
CA LEU A 69 -1.55 -27.54 15.25
C LEU A 69 -3.07 -27.74 15.15
N LEU A 70 -3.52 -28.48 14.13
CA LEU A 70 -4.93 -28.71 13.83
C LEU A 70 -5.47 -29.96 14.53
N ARG A 71 -6.59 -29.81 15.24
CA ARG A 71 -7.26 -30.90 16.00
C ARG A 71 -8.78 -30.79 15.98
N PRO A 72 -9.52 -31.91 16.07
CA PRO A 72 -10.98 -31.86 16.18
C PRO A 72 -11.46 -31.01 17.37
N GLY A 73 -12.55 -30.26 17.16
CA GLY A 73 -13.17 -29.43 18.20
C GLY A 73 -12.50 -28.08 18.48
N MET A 74 -11.41 -27.73 17.80
CA MET A 74 -10.78 -26.42 17.94
C MET A 74 -11.51 -25.32 17.16
N LYS A 75 -11.35 -24.08 17.60
CA LYS A 75 -11.73 -22.85 16.89
C LYS A 75 -10.58 -22.38 16.01
N LEU A 76 -10.78 -22.38 14.70
CA LEU A 76 -9.83 -21.86 13.72
C LEU A 76 -10.37 -20.56 13.12
N THR A 77 -9.54 -19.52 13.12
CA THR A 77 -9.79 -18.33 12.31
C THR A 77 -8.70 -18.18 11.27
N ILE A 78 -9.08 -17.90 10.03
CA ILE A 78 -8.16 -17.60 8.94
C ILE A 78 -8.43 -16.17 8.46
N ALA A 79 -7.53 -15.26 8.81
CA ALA A 79 -7.55 -13.89 8.33
C ALA A 79 -6.74 -13.76 7.03
N PHE A 80 -7.13 -12.85 6.14
CA PHE A 80 -6.40 -12.59 4.91
C PHE A 80 -6.45 -11.10 4.53
N ASP A 81 -5.39 -10.62 3.87
CA ASP A 81 -5.34 -9.23 3.39
C ASP A 81 -6.52 -8.88 2.49
N ASP A 82 -7.07 -7.68 2.66
CA ASP A 82 -8.21 -7.18 1.92
C ASP A 82 -7.86 -6.77 0.46
N ILE A 83 -8.76 -6.05 -0.21
CA ILE A 83 -8.56 -5.64 -1.61
C ILE A 83 -7.36 -4.69 -1.83
N SER A 84 -6.80 -4.11 -0.77
CA SER A 84 -5.72 -3.15 -0.88
C SER A 84 -4.39 -3.76 -1.34
N LEU A 85 -4.30 -5.09 -1.44
CA LEU A 85 -3.11 -5.80 -1.89
C LEU A 85 -3.45 -7.00 -2.81
N PRO A 86 -2.61 -7.27 -3.84
CA PRO A 86 -1.56 -6.38 -4.35
C PRO A 86 -2.13 -5.29 -5.25
N LEU A 87 -1.31 -4.30 -5.61
CA LEU A 87 -1.69 -3.16 -6.46
C LEU A 87 -0.73 -3.05 -7.66
N PRO A 88 -1.21 -3.12 -8.91
CA PRO A 88 -2.57 -3.49 -9.33
C PRO A 88 -2.96 -4.90 -8.87
N GLN A 89 -4.25 -5.25 -8.93
CA GLN A 89 -4.70 -6.58 -8.56
C GLN A 89 -3.99 -7.66 -9.39
N MET A 90 -3.67 -8.80 -8.78
CA MET A 90 -3.04 -9.90 -9.51
C MET A 90 -4.03 -10.64 -10.43
N GLN A 91 -3.49 -11.33 -11.43
CA GLN A 91 -4.24 -12.28 -12.24
C GLN A 91 -4.74 -13.47 -11.40
N THR A 92 -5.89 -14.02 -11.78
CA THR A 92 -6.44 -15.20 -11.11
C THR A 92 -5.73 -16.49 -11.54
N PRO A 93 -5.64 -17.50 -10.66
CA PRO A 93 -6.14 -17.48 -9.28
C PRO A 93 -5.24 -16.64 -8.37
N ASP A 94 -5.89 -15.91 -7.46
CA ASP A 94 -5.22 -15.09 -6.45
C ASP A 94 -4.39 -15.98 -5.50
N ILE A 95 -3.30 -15.47 -4.94
CA ILE A 95 -2.48 -16.23 -4.01
C ILE A 95 -3.24 -16.54 -2.71
N ARG A 96 -4.12 -15.63 -2.25
CA ARG A 96 -5.00 -15.88 -1.11
C ARG A 96 -5.88 -17.09 -1.35
N GLN A 97 -6.56 -17.15 -2.51
CA GLN A 97 -7.32 -18.33 -2.91
C GLN A 97 -6.49 -19.60 -2.79
N ARG A 98 -5.30 -19.64 -3.40
CA ARG A 98 -4.46 -20.84 -3.39
C ARG A 98 -4.10 -21.26 -1.97
N ILE A 99 -3.70 -20.33 -1.11
CA ILE A 99 -3.32 -20.62 0.27
C ILE A 99 -4.52 -21.09 1.09
N LEU A 100 -5.64 -20.37 1.02
CA LEU A 100 -6.87 -20.73 1.72
C LEU A 100 -7.31 -22.14 1.37
N GLU A 101 -7.27 -22.51 0.10
CA GLU A 101 -7.61 -23.86 -0.36
C GLU A 101 -6.74 -24.95 0.28
N HIS A 102 -5.42 -24.73 0.44
CA HIS A 102 -4.53 -25.69 1.12
C HIS A 102 -4.78 -25.74 2.63
N VAL A 103 -4.93 -24.58 3.29
CA VAL A 103 -5.19 -24.51 4.74
C VAL A 103 -6.50 -25.20 5.09
N LEU A 104 -7.56 -24.92 4.32
CA LEU A 104 -8.89 -25.51 4.53
C LEU A 104 -8.90 -27.02 4.26
N GLU A 105 -8.15 -27.51 3.26
CA GLU A 105 -8.01 -28.94 3.00
C GLU A 105 -7.34 -29.67 4.19
N LEU A 106 -6.30 -29.07 4.78
CA LEU A 106 -5.64 -29.61 5.97
C LEU A 106 -6.57 -29.60 7.19
N ALA A 107 -7.29 -28.49 7.42
CA ALA A 107 -8.27 -28.35 8.49
C ALA A 107 -9.37 -29.42 8.40
N ALA A 108 -9.94 -29.61 7.21
CA ALA A 108 -10.96 -30.63 6.97
C ALA A 108 -10.44 -32.06 7.22
N ARG A 109 -9.23 -32.39 6.75
CA ARG A 109 -8.59 -33.70 7.01
C ARG A 109 -8.33 -33.97 8.49
N LYS A 110 -8.13 -32.92 9.27
CA LYS A 110 -7.91 -32.98 10.72
C LYS A 110 -9.21 -32.89 11.52
N GLY A 111 -10.36 -32.82 10.86
CA GLY A 111 -11.68 -32.79 11.50
C GLY A 111 -12.00 -31.47 12.20
N VAL A 112 -11.40 -30.36 11.77
CA VAL A 112 -11.72 -29.02 12.28
C VAL A 112 -13.00 -28.53 11.60
N ASN A 113 -14.06 -28.34 12.40
CA ASN A 113 -15.38 -27.92 11.89
C ASN A 113 -15.72 -26.47 12.20
N ASP A 114 -15.13 -25.86 13.25
CA ASP A 114 -15.35 -24.46 13.61
C ASP A 114 -14.27 -23.59 12.93
N VAL A 115 -14.55 -23.16 11.70
CA VAL A 115 -13.63 -22.40 10.84
C VAL A 115 -14.29 -21.09 10.39
N GLU A 116 -13.63 -19.97 10.65
CA GLU A 116 -14.07 -18.63 10.23
C GLU A 116 -13.04 -17.98 9.31
N LEU A 117 -13.49 -17.37 8.21
CA LEU A 117 -12.67 -16.59 7.29
C LEU A 117 -12.98 -15.10 7.45
N VAL A 118 -11.93 -14.29 7.64
CA VAL A 118 -12.08 -12.84 7.85
C VAL A 118 -11.18 -12.06 6.90
N ALA A 119 -11.77 -11.23 6.04
CA ALA A 119 -11.02 -10.22 5.31
C ALA A 119 -10.57 -9.14 6.29
N ALA A 120 -9.26 -8.93 6.41
CA ALA A 120 -8.64 -8.05 7.38
C ALA A 120 -8.57 -6.61 6.85
N ASN A 121 -9.73 -5.94 6.80
CA ASN A 121 -9.87 -4.59 6.23
C ASN A 121 -9.73 -3.45 7.26
N ALA A 122 -9.67 -3.72 8.57
CA ALA A 122 -9.63 -2.67 9.59
C ALA A 122 -10.66 -1.54 9.32
N LEU A 123 -10.21 -0.29 9.23
CA LEU A 123 -11.01 0.89 8.90
C LEU A 123 -11.11 1.19 7.39
N HIS A 124 -10.61 0.30 6.54
CA HIS A 124 -10.85 0.35 5.10
C HIS A 124 -12.30 -0.03 4.79
N ARG A 125 -12.78 0.35 3.59
CA ARG A 125 -14.09 -0.12 3.14
C ARG A 125 -14.16 -1.64 3.12
N ARG A 126 -15.36 -2.16 3.38
CA ARG A 126 -15.64 -3.58 3.17
C ARG A 126 -15.45 -3.95 1.69
N MET A 127 -14.94 -5.16 1.47
CA MET A 127 -14.95 -5.80 0.16
C MET A 127 -16.38 -6.21 -0.19
N THR A 128 -16.80 -5.94 -1.42
CA THR A 128 -18.06 -6.43 -1.96
C THR A 128 -18.03 -7.96 -2.13
N PRO A 129 -19.19 -8.63 -2.26
CA PRO A 129 -19.23 -10.08 -2.48
C PRO A 129 -18.44 -10.55 -3.71
N SER A 130 -18.42 -9.77 -4.79
CA SER A 130 -17.64 -10.09 -6.00
C SER A 130 -16.13 -9.95 -5.77
N GLU A 131 -15.71 -8.97 -4.97
CA GLU A 131 -14.31 -8.77 -4.58
C GLU A 131 -13.84 -9.88 -3.63
N LEU A 132 -14.66 -10.26 -2.64
CA LEU A 132 -14.40 -11.41 -1.77
C LEU A 132 -14.25 -12.69 -2.60
N LYS A 133 -15.25 -12.99 -3.46
CA LYS A 133 -15.22 -14.15 -4.37
C LYS A 133 -13.97 -14.19 -5.25
N ARG A 134 -13.51 -13.03 -5.73
CA ARG A 134 -12.28 -12.94 -6.53
C ARG A 134 -11.04 -13.28 -5.70
N ALA A 135 -10.94 -12.77 -4.49
CA ALA A 135 -9.78 -12.99 -3.60
C ALA A 135 -9.71 -14.42 -3.08
N VAL A 136 -10.83 -15.00 -2.64
CA VAL A 136 -10.86 -16.34 -2.03
C VAL A 136 -11.09 -17.46 -3.03
N GLY A 137 -11.55 -17.14 -4.25
CA GLY A 137 -11.93 -18.10 -5.27
C GLY A 137 -13.34 -18.66 -5.12
N GLU A 138 -13.90 -19.16 -6.22
CA GLU A 138 -15.30 -19.61 -6.28
C GLU A 138 -15.63 -20.73 -5.28
N ARG A 139 -14.70 -21.68 -5.10
CA ARG A 139 -14.91 -22.85 -4.24
C ARG A 139 -15.01 -22.46 -2.77
N VAL A 140 -14.08 -21.63 -2.29
CA VAL A 140 -14.08 -21.13 -0.91
C VAL A 140 -15.28 -20.21 -0.70
N PHE A 141 -15.56 -19.31 -1.64
CA PHE A 141 -16.69 -18.39 -1.55
C PHE A 141 -18.02 -19.14 -1.38
N ARG A 142 -18.31 -20.14 -2.23
CA ARG A 142 -19.56 -20.91 -2.13
C ARG A 142 -19.71 -21.71 -0.84
N ALA A 143 -18.60 -22.12 -0.24
CA ALA A 143 -18.63 -22.97 0.96
C ALA A 143 -18.76 -22.15 2.26
N PHE A 144 -18.30 -20.89 2.26
CA PHE A 144 -18.20 -20.09 3.48
C PHE A 144 -19.01 -18.79 3.45
N PHE A 145 -19.36 -18.21 2.29
CA PHE A 145 -20.10 -16.94 2.23
C PHE A 145 -21.63 -17.15 2.23
N PRO A 146 -22.40 -16.33 2.99
CA PRO A 146 -21.96 -15.24 3.88
C PRO A 146 -21.64 -15.65 5.33
N GLU A 147 -21.95 -16.87 5.76
CA GLU A 147 -22.04 -17.24 7.18
C GLU A 147 -20.69 -17.31 7.90
N HIS A 148 -19.67 -17.81 7.21
CA HIS A 148 -18.32 -18.06 7.74
C HIS A 148 -17.22 -17.36 6.92
N LEU A 149 -17.58 -16.44 6.03
CA LEU A 149 -16.68 -15.56 5.29
C LEU A 149 -17.22 -14.13 5.33
N ARG A 150 -16.53 -13.28 6.09
CA ARG A 150 -16.95 -11.89 6.34
C ARG A 150 -15.80 -10.90 6.23
N ASN A 151 -16.16 -9.63 6.05
CA ASN A 151 -15.23 -8.54 6.31
C ASN A 151 -15.10 -8.33 7.82
N HIS A 152 -13.94 -7.89 8.27
CA HIS A 152 -13.77 -7.36 9.61
C HIS A 152 -14.66 -6.11 9.79
N ASP A 153 -15.32 -6.04 10.95
CA ASP A 153 -16.17 -4.92 11.34
C ASP A 153 -15.60 -4.27 12.60
N ALA A 154 -14.82 -3.20 12.39
CA ALA A 154 -14.14 -2.47 13.46
C ALA A 154 -15.12 -1.77 14.43
N GLU A 155 -16.37 -1.57 14.01
CA GLU A 155 -17.38 -0.84 14.78
C GLU A 155 -18.37 -1.80 15.49
N ASP A 156 -18.17 -3.13 15.36
CA ASP A 156 -19.02 -4.12 16.01
C ASP A 156 -18.55 -4.40 17.44
N LYS A 157 -18.99 -3.55 18.37
CA LYS A 157 -18.58 -3.58 19.77
C LYS A 157 -18.79 -4.94 20.45
N ASP A 158 -19.79 -5.72 20.03
CA ASP A 158 -20.04 -7.05 20.61
C ASP A 158 -19.02 -8.11 20.13
N ASN A 159 -18.38 -7.85 18.99
CA ASN A 159 -17.38 -8.71 18.34
C ASN A 159 -15.97 -8.11 18.34
N MET A 160 -15.75 -7.06 19.14
CA MET A 160 -14.42 -6.54 19.49
C MET A 160 -14.10 -6.87 20.94
N VAL A 161 -12.82 -7.09 21.25
CA VAL A 161 -12.34 -7.34 22.62
C VAL A 161 -11.15 -6.46 22.92
N HIS A 162 -11.22 -5.72 24.03
CA HIS A 162 -10.10 -4.96 24.58
C HIS A 162 -9.19 -5.89 25.36
N LEU A 163 -7.92 -5.95 24.95
CA LEU A 163 -6.90 -6.82 25.51
C LEU A 163 -6.05 -6.11 26.58
N GLY A 164 -6.19 -4.79 26.69
CA GLY A 164 -5.46 -3.97 27.64
C GLY A 164 -4.70 -2.84 26.95
N LYS A 165 -3.60 -2.43 27.57
CA LYS A 165 -2.72 -1.37 27.06
C LYS A 165 -1.28 -1.88 26.95
N THR A 166 -0.55 -1.38 25.96
CA THR A 166 0.91 -1.55 25.91
C THR A 166 1.58 -0.76 27.06
N ASP A 167 2.85 -1.02 27.31
CA ASP A 167 3.66 -0.25 28.29
C ASP A 167 3.77 1.24 27.95
N HIS A 168 3.44 1.62 26.71
CA HIS A 168 3.38 3.01 26.25
C HIS A 168 1.97 3.62 26.35
N GLY A 169 1.02 2.91 26.97
CA GLY A 169 -0.34 3.38 27.18
C GLY A 169 -1.24 3.31 25.94
N GLU A 170 -0.86 2.53 24.94
CA GLU A 170 -1.63 2.36 23.70
C GLU A 170 -2.70 1.30 23.92
N ASP A 171 -3.96 1.66 23.70
CA ASP A 171 -5.07 0.72 23.78
C ASP A 171 -4.98 -0.34 22.68
N VAL A 172 -5.22 -1.61 23.04
CA VAL A 172 -5.23 -2.72 22.09
C VAL A 172 -6.58 -3.42 22.14
N GLU A 173 -7.34 -3.25 21.07
CA GLU A 173 -8.64 -3.85 20.82
C GLU A 173 -8.66 -4.53 19.44
N LEU A 174 -9.02 -5.81 19.40
CA LEU A 174 -9.06 -6.63 18.19
C LEU A 174 -10.37 -7.41 18.03
N ASN A 175 -10.55 -8.00 16.85
CA ASN A 175 -11.62 -8.94 16.57
C ASN A 175 -11.67 -10.08 17.60
N LYS A 176 -12.80 -10.17 18.30
CA LYS A 176 -13.06 -11.15 19.35
C LYS A 176 -12.95 -12.59 18.86
N ARG A 177 -13.51 -12.91 17.69
CA ARG A 177 -13.43 -14.27 17.12
C ARG A 177 -11.98 -14.70 16.88
N ALA A 178 -11.13 -13.80 16.39
CA ALA A 178 -9.72 -14.10 16.21
C ALA A 178 -9.00 -14.33 17.55
N MET A 179 -9.26 -13.50 18.56
CA MET A 179 -8.60 -13.59 19.87
C MET A 179 -9.07 -14.78 20.73
N GLU A 180 -10.29 -15.25 20.54
CA GLU A 180 -10.83 -16.44 21.23
C GLU A 180 -10.58 -17.75 20.48
N SER A 181 -9.88 -17.72 19.33
CA SER A 181 -9.57 -18.91 18.55
C SER A 181 -8.40 -19.68 19.17
N ASP A 182 -8.38 -21.00 18.99
CA ASP A 182 -7.23 -21.83 19.35
C ASP A 182 -6.03 -21.58 18.43
N LEU A 183 -6.31 -21.20 17.18
CA LEU A 183 -5.32 -20.87 16.17
C LEU A 183 -5.85 -19.76 15.26
N LEU A 184 -5.04 -18.73 15.06
CA LEU A 184 -5.22 -17.72 14.03
C LEU A 184 -4.21 -17.99 12.90
N VAL A 185 -4.69 -18.33 11.71
CA VAL A 185 -3.88 -18.33 10.49
C VAL A 185 -4.02 -16.97 9.82
N TYR A 186 -2.91 -16.30 9.50
CA TYR A 186 -2.95 -15.03 8.77
C TYR A 186 -2.28 -15.18 7.40
N VAL A 187 -2.98 -14.82 6.33
CA VAL A 187 -2.50 -14.91 4.94
C VAL A 187 -2.20 -13.51 4.38
N ASN A 188 -0.92 -13.25 4.08
CA ASN A 188 -0.43 -11.94 3.65
C ASN A 188 0.11 -11.91 2.21
N ILE A 189 0.05 -10.72 1.61
CA ILE A 189 0.73 -10.38 0.35
C ILE A 189 1.64 -9.17 0.57
N ASN A 190 2.95 -9.39 0.56
CA ASN A 190 3.96 -8.38 0.76
C ASN A 190 4.40 -7.80 -0.58
N LEU A 191 3.89 -6.61 -0.89
CA LEU A 191 4.28 -5.81 -2.05
C LEU A 191 5.32 -4.73 -1.70
N THR A 192 5.36 -4.26 -0.45
CA THR A 192 6.36 -3.31 0.05
C THR A 192 6.89 -3.77 1.41
N PRO A 193 8.03 -3.23 1.89
CA PRO A 193 8.57 -3.58 3.22
C PRO A 193 7.65 -3.22 4.39
N MET A 194 6.62 -2.41 4.15
CA MET A 194 5.61 -2.05 5.14
C MET A 194 4.57 -3.15 5.38
N SER A 195 4.41 -4.10 4.46
CA SER A 195 3.42 -5.18 4.56
C SER A 195 3.95 -6.37 5.36
N GLY A 196 3.02 -7.12 5.96
CA GLY A 196 3.34 -8.32 6.74
C GLY A 196 3.76 -8.00 8.18
N GLY A 197 4.29 -9.03 8.86
CA GLY A 197 4.86 -8.94 10.18
C GLY A 197 3.83 -8.54 11.24
N PRO A 198 4.29 -7.88 12.32
CA PRO A 198 3.45 -7.42 13.42
C PRO A 198 2.22 -6.60 12.97
N LYS A 199 2.36 -5.80 11.90
CA LYS A 199 1.29 -4.98 11.32
C LYS A 199 0.03 -5.79 10.98
N SER A 200 0.19 -6.98 10.40
CA SER A 200 -0.93 -7.75 9.85
C SER A 200 -2.03 -7.99 10.89
N VAL A 201 -1.65 -8.57 12.04
CA VAL A 201 -2.61 -8.89 13.10
C VAL A 201 -2.95 -7.66 13.92
N SER A 202 -1.96 -6.82 14.25
CA SER A 202 -2.17 -5.64 15.11
C SER A 202 -2.99 -4.53 14.47
N VAL A 203 -3.12 -4.54 13.14
CA VAL A 203 -3.87 -3.52 12.38
C VAL A 203 -5.06 -4.11 11.66
N GLY A 204 -4.90 -5.19 10.88
CA GLY A 204 -5.91 -5.67 9.95
C GLY A 204 -7.23 -6.11 10.60
N LEU A 205 -7.17 -6.49 11.88
CA LEU A 205 -8.30 -6.95 12.70
C LEU A 205 -8.62 -5.98 13.86
N ALA A 206 -8.13 -4.75 13.78
CA ALA A 206 -8.20 -3.77 14.86
C ALA A 206 -9.22 -2.64 14.58
N GLY A 207 -9.76 -2.10 15.67
CA GLY A 207 -10.69 -0.97 15.65
C GLY A 207 -10.00 0.39 15.77
N TYR A 208 -10.80 1.46 15.74
CA TYR A 208 -10.33 2.84 15.89
C TYR A 208 -9.50 3.07 17.17
N ASN A 209 -9.90 2.45 18.29
CA ASN A 209 -9.21 2.61 19.58
C ASN A 209 -7.75 2.17 19.53
N SER A 210 -7.42 1.12 18.79
CA SER A 210 -6.04 0.68 18.57
C SER A 210 -5.36 1.58 17.54
N LEU A 211 -6.01 1.79 16.39
CA LEU A 211 -5.39 2.42 15.24
C LEU A 211 -4.92 3.86 15.49
N ARG A 212 -5.64 4.61 16.31
CA ARG A 212 -5.32 6.02 16.62
C ARG A 212 -3.97 6.22 17.30
N HIS A 213 -3.39 5.16 17.88
CA HIS A 213 -2.08 5.26 18.54
C HIS A 213 -0.90 5.25 17.57
N HIS A 214 -1.09 4.76 16.33
CA HIS A 214 -0.05 4.74 15.30
C HIS A 214 -0.43 5.45 14.00
N HIS A 215 -1.71 5.74 13.78
CA HIS A 215 -2.21 6.60 12.71
C HIS A 215 -2.54 8.01 13.21
N ASN A 216 -1.62 8.62 13.95
CA ASN A 216 -1.74 10.02 14.38
C ASN A 216 -0.62 10.87 13.78
N SER A 217 -0.80 12.19 13.84
CA SER A 217 0.13 13.16 13.27
C SER A 217 1.55 13.02 13.85
N HIS A 218 1.67 12.77 15.15
CA HIS A 218 2.95 12.62 15.83
C HIS A 218 3.71 11.39 15.34
N VAL A 219 3.11 10.20 15.41
CA VAL A 219 3.78 8.94 15.05
C VAL A 219 4.12 8.89 13.57
N LEU A 220 3.22 9.34 12.68
CA LEU A 220 3.48 9.32 11.25
C LEU A 220 4.55 10.34 10.84
N LYS A 221 4.63 11.50 11.51
CA LYS A 221 5.75 12.43 11.35
C LYS A 221 7.10 11.81 11.79
N HIS A 222 7.11 11.10 12.91
CA HIS A 222 8.33 10.48 13.47
C HIS A 222 8.68 9.10 12.89
N SER A 223 7.83 8.57 12.02
CA SER A 223 8.09 7.29 11.34
C SER A 223 9.24 7.38 10.34
N ARG A 224 9.57 8.59 9.85
CA ARG A 224 10.64 8.85 8.86
C ARG A 224 10.48 8.05 7.58
N SER A 225 10.60 6.72 7.57
CA SER A 225 10.18 5.87 6.45
C SER A 225 9.22 4.79 6.91
N PHE A 226 8.13 4.59 6.18
CA PHE A 226 7.20 3.48 6.40
C PHE A 226 7.73 2.15 5.86
N ASN A 227 8.73 2.21 4.97
CA ASN A 227 9.36 1.06 4.31
C ASN A 227 10.74 0.71 4.90
N ASP A 228 11.10 1.34 6.02
CA ASP A 228 12.31 1.04 6.81
C ASP A 228 11.90 0.71 8.26
N PRO A 229 11.32 -0.49 8.50
CA PRO A 229 10.70 -0.83 9.78
C PRO A 229 11.55 -0.53 11.03
N PRO A 230 12.89 -0.79 11.05
CA PRO A 230 13.72 -0.46 12.21
C PRO A 230 13.73 1.03 12.58
N ASN A 231 13.57 1.92 11.59
CA ASN A 231 13.62 3.37 11.75
C ASN A 231 12.24 4.02 11.83
N SER A 232 11.19 3.23 12.03
CA SER A 232 9.79 3.67 11.92
C SER A 232 9.01 3.58 13.22
N ALA A 233 8.67 4.74 13.79
CA ALA A 233 7.84 4.85 15.00
C ALA A 233 6.50 4.10 14.88
N MET A 234 5.89 4.09 13.69
CA MET A 234 4.69 3.32 13.40
C MET A 234 4.93 1.81 13.54
N HIS A 235 6.04 1.28 12.98
CA HIS A 235 6.39 -0.13 13.16
C HIS A 235 6.73 -0.47 14.61
N HIS A 236 7.35 0.43 15.35
CA HIS A 236 7.58 0.23 16.79
C HIS A 236 6.26 0.09 17.57
N SER A 237 5.23 0.86 17.21
CA SER A 237 3.88 0.70 17.78
C SER A 237 3.27 -0.64 17.41
N TYR A 238 3.39 -1.07 16.14
CA TYR A 238 2.93 -2.41 15.71
C TYR A 238 3.58 -3.52 16.53
N ASN A 239 4.88 -3.44 16.79
CA ASN A 239 5.61 -4.43 17.57
C ASN A 239 5.07 -4.50 19.01
N ARG A 240 4.94 -3.35 19.68
CA ARG A 240 4.41 -3.30 21.06
C ARG A 240 3.00 -3.87 21.15
N MET A 241 2.14 -3.56 20.18
CA MET A 241 0.79 -4.11 20.13
C MET A 241 0.83 -5.62 19.88
N ALA A 242 1.63 -6.09 18.91
CA ALA A 242 1.75 -7.51 18.60
C ALA A 242 2.32 -8.35 19.75
N ASP A 243 3.25 -7.79 20.54
CA ASP A 243 3.79 -8.45 21.73
C ASP A 243 2.70 -8.75 22.75
N LEU A 244 1.74 -7.81 22.94
CA LEU A 244 0.57 -8.04 23.78
C LEU A 244 -0.33 -9.15 23.21
N LEU A 245 -0.50 -9.21 21.88
CA LEU A 245 -1.33 -10.24 21.22
C LEU A 245 -0.79 -11.66 21.38
N GLY A 246 0.54 -11.81 21.39
CA GLY A 246 1.21 -13.12 21.51
C GLY A 246 0.82 -13.87 22.79
N GLY A 247 0.35 -13.17 23.83
CA GLY A 247 -0.17 -13.76 25.06
C GLY A 247 -1.60 -14.33 24.97
N HIS A 248 -2.35 -14.03 23.90
CA HIS A 248 -3.79 -14.35 23.79
C HIS A 248 -4.12 -15.46 22.79
N VAL A 249 -3.45 -15.48 21.63
CA VAL A 249 -3.74 -16.47 20.57
C VAL A 249 -2.46 -16.94 19.89
N LYS A 250 -2.39 -18.24 19.55
CA LYS A 250 -1.32 -18.77 18.70
C LYS A 250 -1.55 -18.28 17.27
N VAL A 251 -0.60 -17.52 16.72
CA VAL A 251 -0.66 -17.00 15.34
C VAL A 251 0.27 -17.80 14.43
N PHE A 252 -0.28 -18.40 13.38
CA PHE A 252 0.46 -19.04 12.30
C PHE A 252 0.38 -18.13 11.06
N THR A 253 1.46 -17.41 10.74
CA THR A 253 1.46 -16.51 9.59
C THR A 253 1.88 -17.25 8.32
N ILE A 254 1.36 -16.82 7.18
CA ILE A 254 1.75 -17.23 5.84
C ILE A 254 1.98 -15.93 5.05
N GLU A 255 3.25 -15.54 4.96
CA GLU A 255 3.65 -14.36 4.20
C GLU A 255 4.10 -14.73 2.80
N THR A 256 3.72 -13.90 1.84
CA THR A 256 4.11 -14.08 0.46
C THR A 256 4.72 -12.82 -0.11
N SER A 257 5.68 -12.95 -1.01
CA SER A 257 6.25 -11.82 -1.75
C SER A 257 6.04 -12.01 -3.24
N VAL A 258 5.79 -10.92 -3.95
CA VAL A 258 5.59 -10.89 -5.40
C VAL A 258 6.74 -10.16 -6.10
N ASN A 259 6.97 -10.49 -7.37
CA ASN A 259 7.89 -9.75 -8.21
C ASN A 259 7.29 -8.41 -8.67
N SER A 260 8.07 -7.62 -9.39
CA SER A 260 7.68 -6.28 -9.85
C SER A 260 7.02 -6.23 -11.24
N GLU A 261 6.51 -7.37 -11.75
CA GLU A 261 5.84 -7.43 -13.06
C GLU A 261 4.39 -6.92 -12.97
N SER A 262 4.23 -5.60 -12.86
CA SER A 262 2.95 -4.95 -12.53
C SER A 262 1.98 -4.79 -13.70
N PHE A 263 2.46 -4.82 -14.95
CA PHE A 263 1.62 -4.60 -16.13
C PHE A 263 1.55 -5.83 -17.06
N PRO A 264 0.38 -6.13 -17.66
CA PRO A 264 0.25 -7.20 -18.64
C PRO A 264 0.97 -6.86 -19.94
N SER A 265 1.17 -7.86 -20.81
CA SER A 265 1.92 -7.72 -22.07
C SER A 265 1.43 -6.60 -22.99
N ALA A 266 0.13 -6.28 -22.97
CA ALA A 266 -0.44 -5.16 -23.74
C ALA A 266 0.10 -3.78 -23.30
N MET A 267 0.51 -3.65 -22.04
CA MET A 267 1.17 -2.48 -21.47
C MET A 267 2.61 -2.80 -21.02
N GLY A 268 3.23 -3.83 -21.63
CA GLY A 268 4.52 -4.36 -21.18
C GLY A 268 5.68 -3.38 -21.28
N PHE A 269 5.56 -2.31 -22.08
CA PHE A 269 6.54 -1.23 -22.14
C PHE A 269 6.68 -0.50 -20.79
N LEU A 270 5.63 -0.47 -19.96
CA LEU A 270 5.69 0.09 -18.60
C LEU A 270 6.56 -0.75 -17.66
N ASN A 271 6.83 -2.02 -17.97
CA ASN A 271 7.74 -2.85 -17.18
C ASN A 271 9.20 -2.76 -17.67
N LYS A 272 9.50 -1.92 -18.69
CA LYS A 272 10.79 -1.87 -19.36
C LYS A 272 11.40 -0.48 -19.30
N ARG A 273 12.72 -0.44 -19.20
CA ARG A 273 13.54 0.77 -19.28
C ARG A 273 13.46 1.36 -20.70
N GLU A 274 13.40 2.67 -20.81
CA GLU A 274 13.02 3.37 -22.05
C GLU A 274 14.02 3.16 -23.19
N TRP A 275 15.33 3.08 -22.90
CA TRP A 275 16.36 2.79 -23.91
C TRP A 275 16.33 1.35 -24.43
N GLU A 276 15.57 0.46 -23.77
CA GLU A 276 15.41 -0.95 -24.17
C GLU A 276 14.15 -1.17 -25.03
N TRP A 277 13.36 -0.11 -25.24
CA TRP A 277 12.16 -0.18 -26.06
C TRP A 277 12.53 -0.44 -27.51
N ASN A 278 12.13 -1.60 -28.01
CA ASN A 278 12.18 -1.88 -29.45
C ASN A 278 11.01 -1.19 -30.18
N LEU A 279 10.97 -1.30 -31.51
CA LEU A 279 9.92 -0.68 -32.33
C LEU A 279 8.50 -1.09 -31.93
N LYS A 280 8.30 -2.32 -31.43
CA LYS A 280 6.99 -2.78 -30.95
C LYS A 280 6.63 -2.08 -29.65
N ASP A 281 7.56 -1.96 -28.70
CA ASP A 281 7.32 -1.26 -27.43
C ASP A 281 6.98 0.22 -27.66
N GLN A 282 7.72 0.90 -28.55
CA GLN A 282 7.45 2.29 -28.95
C GLN A 282 6.08 2.45 -29.62
N ALA A 283 5.73 1.56 -30.55
CA ALA A 283 4.41 1.57 -31.19
C ALA A 283 3.28 1.32 -30.18
N SER A 284 3.47 0.39 -29.25
CA SER A 284 2.53 0.12 -28.15
C SER A 284 2.36 1.33 -27.24
N TYR A 285 3.45 1.98 -26.84
CA TYR A 285 3.40 3.23 -26.07
C TYR A 285 2.55 4.30 -26.77
N LEU A 286 2.83 4.57 -28.06
CA LEU A 286 2.11 5.58 -28.83
C LEU A 286 0.61 5.25 -28.97
N ALA A 287 0.30 3.99 -29.26
CA ALA A 287 -1.08 3.52 -29.38
C ALA A 287 -1.85 3.64 -28.06
N VAL A 288 -1.27 3.17 -26.95
CA VAL A 288 -1.89 3.25 -25.62
C VAL A 288 -2.05 4.70 -25.18
N LYS A 289 -1.03 5.54 -25.36
CA LYS A 289 -1.10 6.98 -25.04
C LYS A 289 -2.23 7.67 -25.79
N ARG A 290 -2.29 7.50 -27.12
CA ARG A 290 -3.32 8.13 -27.96
C ARG A 290 -4.73 7.64 -27.59
N ALA A 291 -4.90 6.33 -27.39
CA ALA A 291 -6.16 5.78 -26.93
C ALA A 291 -6.56 6.36 -25.57
N ASN A 292 -5.62 6.42 -24.62
CA ASN A 292 -5.84 6.95 -23.28
C ASN A 292 -6.25 8.43 -23.28
N GLU A 293 -5.65 9.26 -24.14
CA GLU A 293 -5.97 10.69 -24.30
C GLU A 293 -7.35 10.91 -24.95
N MET A 294 -7.83 9.99 -25.78
CA MET A 294 -9.14 10.06 -26.43
C MET A 294 -10.29 9.54 -25.54
N LEU A 295 -9.99 8.75 -24.51
CA LEU A 295 -11.02 8.16 -23.66
C LEU A 295 -11.62 9.18 -22.69
N PRO A 296 -12.96 9.23 -22.54
CA PRO A 296 -13.59 9.96 -21.44
C PRO A 296 -13.09 9.45 -20.08
N THR A 297 -12.94 10.34 -19.10
CA THR A 297 -12.37 10.05 -17.76
C THR A 297 -12.91 8.77 -17.12
N LYS A 298 -14.24 8.58 -17.09
CA LYS A 298 -14.85 7.38 -16.49
C LYS A 298 -14.43 6.08 -17.19
N MET A 299 -14.33 6.09 -18.52
CA MET A 299 -13.91 4.90 -19.28
C MET A 299 -12.41 4.66 -19.11
N ARG A 300 -11.61 5.72 -19.14
CA ARG A 300 -10.17 5.66 -18.89
C ARG A 300 -9.88 5.03 -17.52
N ARG A 301 -10.52 5.51 -16.46
CA ARG A 301 -10.46 4.92 -15.11
C ARG A 301 -10.77 3.44 -15.11
N LYS A 302 -11.86 3.05 -15.76
CA LYS A 302 -12.28 1.65 -15.85
C LYS A 302 -11.23 0.77 -16.52
N VAL A 303 -10.56 1.27 -17.57
CA VAL A 303 -9.47 0.55 -18.25
C VAL A 303 -8.27 0.39 -17.33
N TRP A 304 -7.84 1.44 -16.63
CA TRP A 304 -6.71 1.36 -15.70
C TRP A 304 -6.98 0.45 -14.51
N GLN A 305 -8.17 0.54 -13.90
CA GLN A 305 -8.58 -0.29 -12.75
C GLN A 305 -8.83 -1.76 -13.12
N SER A 306 -8.99 -2.09 -14.41
CA SER A 306 -9.16 -3.47 -14.89
C SER A 306 -7.85 -4.13 -15.34
N GLN A 307 -6.70 -3.47 -15.15
CA GLN A 307 -5.40 -4.08 -15.42
C GLN A 307 -5.04 -5.06 -14.31
N TYR A 308 -4.84 -6.32 -14.69
CA TYR A 308 -4.42 -7.37 -13.76
C TYR A 308 -2.94 -7.70 -13.96
N ALA A 309 -2.16 -7.51 -12.90
CA ALA A 309 -0.73 -7.72 -12.88
C ALA A 309 -0.40 -9.22 -13.01
N PRO A 310 0.49 -9.63 -13.93
CA PRO A 310 0.93 -11.01 -14.09
C PRO A 310 1.94 -11.46 -13.02
N TYR A 311 1.88 -10.87 -11.82
CA TYR A 311 2.79 -11.09 -10.71
C TYR A 311 3.19 -12.55 -10.54
N LYS A 312 4.48 -12.77 -10.30
CA LYS A 312 5.01 -14.06 -9.89
C LYS A 312 5.38 -14.03 -8.42
N MET A 313 5.14 -15.15 -7.74
CA MET A 313 5.56 -15.30 -6.35
C MET A 313 7.08 -15.43 -6.29
N THR A 314 7.72 -14.65 -5.42
CA THR A 314 9.17 -14.67 -5.17
C THR A 314 9.50 -15.35 -3.84
N GLY A 315 8.55 -15.40 -2.90
CA GLY A 315 8.64 -16.15 -1.65
C GLY A 315 7.27 -16.53 -1.09
N ILE A 316 7.22 -17.68 -0.41
CA ILE A 316 6.07 -18.16 0.35
C ILE A 316 6.64 -18.78 1.63
N ASN A 317 6.50 -18.08 2.75
CA ASN A 317 7.08 -18.45 4.02
C ASN A 317 5.96 -18.60 5.05
N ALA A 318 6.03 -19.59 5.93
CA ALA A 318 5.01 -19.81 6.95
C ALA A 318 5.62 -20.17 8.31
N GLY A 319 4.87 -19.90 9.39
CA GLY A 319 5.31 -20.17 10.76
C GLY A 319 5.08 -19.00 11.72
N ALA A 320 5.97 -18.85 12.70
CA ALA A 320 5.92 -17.79 13.70
C ALA A 320 6.19 -16.42 13.06
N PRO A 321 5.40 -15.37 13.35
CA PRO A 321 5.56 -14.06 12.72
C PRO A 321 6.99 -13.49 12.78
N SER A 322 7.68 -13.62 13.92
CA SER A 322 9.06 -13.13 14.11
C SER A 322 10.10 -13.84 13.23
N GLU A 323 9.87 -15.12 12.91
CA GLU A 323 10.80 -15.93 12.12
C GLU A 323 10.51 -15.84 10.62
N VAL A 324 9.24 -15.65 10.26
CA VAL A 324 8.79 -15.57 8.87
C VAL A 324 9.08 -14.21 8.25
N HIS A 325 8.78 -13.13 8.98
CA HIS A 325 8.82 -11.79 8.42
C HIS A 325 10.20 -11.38 7.88
N PRO A 326 11.33 -11.64 8.57
CA PRO A 326 12.67 -11.32 8.04
C PRO A 326 12.99 -12.02 6.70
N LEU A 327 12.52 -13.27 6.51
CA LEU A 327 12.71 -14.02 5.27
C LEU A 327 11.94 -13.40 4.11
N THR A 328 10.71 -12.95 4.38
CA THR A 328 9.89 -12.25 3.38
C THR A 328 10.47 -10.87 3.05
N MET A 329 10.94 -10.12 4.06
CA MET A 329 11.61 -8.83 3.86
C MET A 329 12.87 -8.95 3.02
N ALA A 330 13.67 -10.00 3.21
CA ALA A 330 14.83 -10.26 2.36
C ALA A 330 14.43 -10.37 0.87
N LYS A 331 13.30 -11.02 0.56
CA LYS A 331 12.79 -11.15 -0.81
C LYS A 331 12.24 -9.84 -1.38
N VAL A 332 11.54 -9.05 -0.56
CA VAL A 332 11.05 -7.72 -0.99
C VAL A 332 12.24 -6.79 -1.26
N HIS A 333 13.26 -6.78 -0.40
CA HIS A 333 14.47 -6.00 -0.62
C HIS A 333 15.26 -6.46 -1.85
N GLU A 334 15.40 -7.78 -2.07
CA GLU A 334 16.02 -8.34 -3.28
C GLU A 334 15.32 -7.82 -4.56
N GLN A 335 14.00 -7.66 -4.53
CA GLN A 335 13.24 -7.17 -5.67
C GLN A 335 13.34 -5.65 -5.89
N GLN A 336 13.49 -4.84 -4.85
CA GLN A 336 13.20 -3.40 -4.94
C GLN A 336 14.40 -2.49 -4.66
N ARG A 337 15.40 -2.96 -3.91
CA ARG A 337 16.46 -2.11 -3.36
C ARG A 337 17.42 -1.63 -4.44
N VAL A 338 17.73 -0.34 -4.41
CA VAL A 338 18.75 0.30 -5.25
C VAL A 338 19.61 1.19 -4.37
N GLU A 339 20.93 1.01 -4.43
CA GLU A 339 21.86 1.89 -3.70
C GLU A 339 21.93 3.26 -4.38
N VAL A 340 21.82 4.32 -3.57
CA VAL A 340 21.83 5.71 -4.05
C VAL A 340 22.85 6.51 -3.25
N ASN A 341 23.75 7.19 -3.94
CA ASN A 341 24.80 8.01 -3.34
C ASN A 341 24.31 9.44 -3.10
N GLY A 342 24.11 9.79 -1.82
CA GLY A 342 23.70 11.13 -1.41
C GLY A 342 22.23 11.47 -1.68
N GLN A 343 21.80 12.60 -1.12
CA GLN A 343 20.47 13.16 -1.32
C GLN A 343 20.54 14.26 -2.38
N ALA A 344 19.44 14.48 -3.10
CA ALA A 344 19.27 15.57 -4.04
C ALA A 344 18.59 16.79 -3.40
N ASP A 345 18.71 17.95 -4.04
CA ASP A 345 17.94 19.14 -3.70
C ASP A 345 16.47 19.00 -4.14
N ILE A 346 16.23 18.32 -5.27
CA ILE A 346 14.91 18.09 -5.86
C ILE A 346 14.66 16.61 -6.07
N GLY A 347 13.53 16.11 -5.59
CA GLY A 347 13.02 14.78 -5.91
C GLY A 347 11.87 14.86 -6.91
N VAL A 348 11.92 14.06 -7.98
CA VAL A 348 10.83 13.92 -8.95
C VAL A 348 10.12 12.58 -8.73
N PHE A 349 8.79 12.59 -8.75
CA PHE A 349 7.95 11.41 -8.50
C PHE A 349 6.75 11.37 -9.45
N GLY A 350 6.50 10.20 -10.04
CA GLY A 350 5.32 9.96 -10.90
C GLY A 350 4.21 9.27 -10.14
N VAL A 351 3.15 9.97 -9.72
CA VAL A 351 2.09 9.37 -8.89
C VAL A 351 1.18 8.48 -9.77
N PRO A 352 1.02 7.18 -9.46
CA PRO A 352 0.27 6.25 -10.31
C PRO A 352 -1.25 6.45 -10.19
N PHE A 353 -2.03 5.69 -10.96
CA PHE A 353 -3.50 5.72 -10.93
C PHE A 353 -4.14 5.04 -9.71
N ILE A 354 -3.35 4.29 -8.94
CA ILE A 354 -3.84 3.39 -7.90
C ILE A 354 -3.01 3.49 -6.63
N CYS A 355 -3.72 3.42 -5.51
CA CYS A 355 -3.22 3.30 -4.15
C CYS A 355 -4.11 2.28 -3.40
N PRO A 356 -3.73 1.88 -2.17
CA PRO A 356 -4.52 0.96 -1.34
C PRO A 356 -6.00 1.35 -1.20
N TYR A 357 -6.31 2.64 -1.31
CA TYR A 357 -7.59 3.21 -0.88
C TYR A 357 -8.52 3.64 -2.02
N ASN A 358 -8.15 3.36 -3.28
CA ASN A 358 -8.99 3.66 -4.45
C ASN A 358 -9.18 2.46 -5.40
N VAL A 359 -8.96 1.23 -4.95
CA VAL A 359 -9.21 0.05 -5.80
C VAL A 359 -10.68 0.01 -6.20
N ASN A 360 -10.93 -0.08 -7.52
CA ASN A 360 -12.25 0.04 -8.14
C ASN A 360 -12.97 1.38 -7.83
N SER A 361 -12.22 2.45 -7.57
CA SER A 361 -12.75 3.75 -7.16
C SER A 361 -11.91 4.91 -7.73
N ILE A 362 -12.15 6.11 -7.19
CA ILE A 362 -11.58 7.37 -7.67
C ILE A 362 -10.36 7.72 -6.83
N MET A 363 -9.25 8.08 -7.49
CA MET A 363 -8.09 8.65 -6.81
C MET A 363 -8.33 10.13 -6.53
N ASN A 364 -9.01 10.40 -5.41
CA ASN A 364 -9.35 11.76 -4.99
C ASN A 364 -8.10 12.51 -4.46
N PRO A 365 -8.15 13.85 -4.32
CA PRO A 365 -6.98 14.68 -3.98
C PRO A 365 -6.25 14.30 -2.69
N ILE A 366 -6.98 13.84 -1.68
CA ILE A 366 -6.39 13.39 -0.40
C ILE A 366 -5.58 12.11 -0.64
N LEU A 367 -6.10 11.20 -1.47
CA LEU A 367 -5.38 9.98 -1.85
C LEU A 367 -4.19 10.24 -2.77
N VAL A 368 -4.23 11.29 -3.61
CA VAL A 368 -3.06 11.76 -4.36
C VAL A 368 -1.95 12.19 -3.41
N THR A 369 -2.32 12.95 -2.38
CA THR A 369 -1.41 13.44 -1.35
C THR A 369 -0.82 12.27 -0.57
N SER A 370 -1.66 11.35 -0.11
CA SER A 370 -1.25 10.12 0.56
C SER A 370 -0.31 9.29 -0.32
N MET A 371 -0.62 9.06 -1.59
CA MET A 371 0.22 8.25 -2.48
C MET A 371 1.57 8.94 -2.79
N GLY A 372 1.57 10.24 -3.08
CA GLY A 372 2.79 10.98 -3.40
C GLY A 372 3.68 11.19 -2.16
N LEU A 373 3.17 11.93 -1.18
CA LEU A 373 3.92 12.34 0.01
C LEU A 373 3.99 11.24 1.07
N GLY A 374 2.97 10.39 1.17
CA GLY A 374 2.94 9.28 2.13
C GLY A 374 3.65 8.02 1.63
N TYR A 375 3.41 7.59 0.40
CA TYR A 375 4.04 6.37 -0.13
C TYR A 375 5.33 6.66 -0.89
N GLN A 376 5.28 7.40 -2.01
CA GLN A 376 6.42 7.53 -2.93
C GLN A 376 7.61 8.27 -2.32
N PHE A 377 7.37 9.36 -1.61
CA PHE A 377 8.42 10.06 -0.88
C PHE A 377 9.10 9.15 0.15
N ASN A 378 8.36 8.23 0.77
CA ASN A 378 8.83 7.27 1.78
C ASN A 378 9.35 5.95 1.19
N MET A 379 9.56 5.85 -0.13
CA MET A 379 10.17 4.67 -0.76
C MET A 379 11.71 4.71 -0.63
N TYR A 380 12.20 4.75 0.61
CA TYR A 380 13.63 4.76 0.91
C TYR A 380 13.99 3.98 2.18
N LEU A 381 15.27 3.63 2.30
CA LEU A 381 15.95 3.17 3.51
C LEU A 381 16.95 4.23 3.98
N ASN A 382 17.18 4.30 5.30
CA ASN A 382 18.06 5.25 6.00
C ASN A 382 17.62 6.72 5.95
N LYS A 383 17.57 7.35 4.76
CA LYS A 383 17.24 8.77 4.58
C LYS A 383 16.53 9.03 3.25
N PRO A 384 15.65 10.06 3.15
CA PRO A 384 14.93 10.35 1.91
C PRO A 384 15.88 10.66 0.75
N ILE A 385 15.44 10.44 -0.49
CA ILE A 385 16.22 10.83 -1.67
C ILE A 385 16.39 12.36 -1.81
N VAL A 386 15.56 13.14 -1.11
CA VAL A 386 15.62 14.61 -1.07
C VAL A 386 16.17 15.05 0.28
N ARG A 387 17.11 16.00 0.31
CA ARG A 387 17.60 16.56 1.58
C ARG A 387 16.51 17.33 2.33
N GLN A 388 16.71 17.52 3.63
CA GLN A 388 15.82 18.39 4.43
C GLN A 388 15.76 19.79 3.79
N GLY A 389 14.55 20.35 3.70
CA GLY A 389 14.30 21.64 3.07
C GLY A 389 14.42 21.65 1.54
N GLY A 390 14.58 20.50 0.89
CA GLY A 390 14.53 20.37 -0.57
C GLY A 390 13.11 20.41 -1.12
N VAL A 391 12.95 20.18 -2.44
CA VAL A 391 11.66 20.26 -3.13
C VAL A 391 11.21 18.89 -3.65
N GLY A 392 9.95 18.55 -3.41
CA GLY A 392 9.29 17.40 -4.04
C GLY A 392 8.44 17.85 -5.23
N ILE A 393 8.73 17.32 -6.42
CA ILE A 393 7.95 17.52 -7.64
C ILE A 393 7.16 16.24 -7.96
N PHE A 394 5.83 16.33 -7.93
CA PHE A 394 4.93 15.18 -8.10
C PHE A 394 4.08 15.35 -9.35
N TYR A 395 3.95 14.30 -10.15
CA TYR A 395 3.14 14.32 -11.36
C TYR A 395 1.78 13.67 -11.10
N HIS A 396 0.71 14.47 -11.11
CA HIS A 396 -0.65 13.97 -11.01
C HIS A 396 -1.69 15.05 -11.36
N PRO A 397 -2.79 14.72 -12.08
CA PRO A 397 -3.84 15.70 -12.42
C PRO A 397 -4.68 16.19 -11.23
N MET A 398 -4.67 15.46 -10.11
CA MET A 398 -5.34 15.80 -8.84
C MET A 398 -6.78 16.35 -9.04
N PRO A 399 -7.70 15.56 -9.60
CA PRO A 399 -9.05 16.04 -9.87
C PRO A 399 -9.83 16.25 -8.57
N ASN A 400 -10.62 17.32 -8.46
CA ASN A 400 -11.65 17.45 -7.43
C ASN A 400 -12.82 16.49 -7.74
N GLU A 401 -12.59 15.20 -7.50
CA GLU A 401 -13.57 14.14 -7.73
C GLU A 401 -13.48 13.12 -6.60
N PHE A 402 -14.63 12.80 -6.01
CA PHE A 402 -14.78 11.84 -4.91
C PHE A 402 -15.83 10.80 -5.26
N HIS A 403 -15.63 9.56 -4.81
CA HIS A 403 -16.65 8.54 -4.97
C HIS A 403 -17.68 8.70 -3.84
N PRO A 404 -18.95 9.06 -4.12
CA PRO A 404 -19.91 9.42 -3.07
C PRO A 404 -20.25 8.26 -2.13
N VAL A 405 -20.14 7.01 -2.61
CA VAL A 405 -20.37 5.82 -1.79
C VAL A 405 -19.13 5.36 -1.02
N HIS A 406 -17.95 5.25 -1.65
CA HIS A 406 -16.75 4.77 -0.97
C HIS A 406 -16.12 5.84 -0.08
N HIS A 407 -16.19 7.11 -0.47
CA HIS A 407 -15.46 8.21 0.18
C HIS A 407 -16.37 9.34 0.69
N PRO A 408 -17.51 9.07 1.35
CA PRO A 408 -18.41 10.12 1.83
C PRO A 408 -17.72 11.07 2.82
N SER A 409 -17.01 10.54 3.83
CA SER A 409 -16.26 11.35 4.81
C SER A 409 -15.11 12.15 4.20
N TYR A 410 -14.58 11.75 3.04
CA TYR A 410 -13.54 12.50 2.36
C TYR A 410 -14.07 13.78 1.73
N ILE A 411 -15.35 13.80 1.33
CA ILE A 411 -15.99 14.98 0.75
C ILE A 411 -16.05 16.06 1.81
N ASP A 412 -16.60 15.74 2.98
CA ASP A 412 -16.77 16.67 4.09
C ASP A 412 -15.40 17.08 4.67
N PHE A 413 -14.45 16.15 4.75
CA PHE A 413 -13.07 16.48 5.13
C PHE A 413 -12.41 17.46 4.15
N PHE A 414 -12.63 17.32 2.83
CA PHE A 414 -12.03 18.22 1.85
C PHE A 414 -12.71 19.60 1.80
N GLU A 415 -14.04 19.63 1.81
CA GLU A 415 -14.81 20.87 1.63
C GLU A 415 -14.90 21.71 2.91
N GLU A 416 -14.97 21.07 4.08
CA GLU A 416 -15.17 21.75 5.36
C GLU A 416 -13.88 21.81 6.18
N VAL A 417 -13.27 20.65 6.43
CA VAL A 417 -12.15 20.54 7.38
C VAL A 417 -10.86 21.15 6.82
N LEU A 418 -10.45 20.74 5.61
CA LEU A 418 -9.25 21.28 4.94
C LEU A 418 -9.44 22.72 4.45
N ALA A 419 -10.68 23.25 4.47
CA ALA A 419 -10.92 24.66 4.23
C ALA A 419 -10.51 25.54 5.44
N GLU A 420 -10.50 24.98 6.64
CA GLU A 420 -10.10 25.69 7.87
C GLU A 420 -8.61 25.55 8.18
N THR A 421 -8.04 24.35 8.05
CA THR A 421 -6.62 24.10 8.33
C THR A 421 -6.10 22.87 7.60
N THR A 422 -4.84 22.90 7.20
CA THR A 422 -4.11 21.76 6.61
C THR A 422 -3.09 21.17 7.58
N ASP A 423 -2.94 21.75 8.78
CA ASP A 423 -1.98 21.30 9.79
C ASP A 423 -2.44 19.97 10.45
N PRO A 424 -1.67 18.87 10.32
CA PRO A 424 -2.07 17.57 10.86
C PRO A 424 -2.40 17.55 12.36
N ALA A 425 -1.67 18.31 13.18
CA ALA A 425 -1.88 18.32 14.63
C ALA A 425 -3.17 19.05 15.02
N GLN A 426 -3.49 20.16 14.34
CA GLN A 426 -4.78 20.85 14.53
C GLN A 426 -5.96 19.99 14.06
N LEU A 427 -5.80 19.29 12.94
CA LEU A 427 -6.82 18.37 12.41
C LEU A 427 -7.14 17.25 13.42
N GLU A 428 -6.11 16.62 13.95
CA GLU A 428 -6.20 15.57 14.98
C GLU A 428 -6.92 16.09 16.23
N ALA A 429 -6.48 17.23 16.75
CA ALA A 429 -7.01 17.79 17.99
C ALA A 429 -8.48 18.25 17.88
N LYS A 430 -8.88 18.80 16.73
CA LYS A 430 -10.17 19.47 16.56
C LYS A 430 -11.26 18.58 15.98
N TYR A 431 -10.95 17.71 15.02
CA TYR A 431 -11.99 17.05 14.19
C TYR A 431 -11.94 15.52 14.17
N GLU A 432 -10.77 14.91 14.33
CA GLU A 432 -10.62 13.46 14.10
C GLU A 432 -11.61 12.62 14.92
N LYS A 433 -11.69 12.89 16.23
CA LYS A 433 -12.59 12.14 17.11
C LYS A 433 -14.05 12.30 16.70
N GLN A 434 -14.45 13.50 16.27
CA GLN A 434 -15.82 13.75 15.81
C GLN A 434 -16.15 12.83 14.62
N PHE A 435 -15.28 12.80 13.60
CA PHE A 435 -15.47 11.94 12.42
C PHE A 435 -15.37 10.45 12.76
N ALA A 436 -14.52 10.08 13.71
CA ALA A 436 -14.36 8.70 14.14
C ALA A 436 -15.58 8.15 14.90
N THR A 437 -16.31 9.00 15.61
CA THR A 437 -17.47 8.57 16.43
C THR A 437 -18.81 8.99 15.86
N ASP A 438 -18.83 9.58 14.66
CA ASP A 438 -20.06 10.02 14.00
C ASP A 438 -20.92 8.81 13.57
N GLU A 439 -22.15 8.75 14.07
CA GLU A 439 -23.07 7.62 13.85
C GLU A 439 -23.42 7.43 12.36
N TRP A 440 -23.45 8.52 11.58
CA TRP A 440 -23.73 8.45 10.15
C TRP A 440 -22.56 7.84 9.38
N TYR A 441 -21.33 8.27 9.64
CA TYR A 441 -20.17 7.64 9.00
C TYR A 441 -19.97 6.19 9.44
N ILE A 442 -20.21 5.86 10.71
CA ILE A 442 -20.21 4.47 11.19
C ILE A 442 -21.27 3.65 10.45
N HIS A 443 -22.49 4.19 10.27
CA HIS A 443 -23.54 3.53 9.51
C HIS A 443 -23.11 3.26 8.05
N LEU A 444 -22.50 4.24 7.38
CA LEU A 444 -22.02 4.09 6.00
C LEU A 444 -20.86 3.09 5.88
N TYR A 445 -19.91 3.10 6.82
CA TYR A 445 -18.82 2.12 6.88
C TYR A 445 -19.35 0.69 6.99
N ARG A 446 -20.32 0.48 7.90
CA ARG A 446 -20.91 -0.84 8.15
C ARG A 446 -21.80 -1.32 7.00
N ASN A 447 -22.54 -0.43 6.35
CA ASN A 447 -23.67 -0.82 5.49
C ASN A 447 -23.56 -0.38 4.02
N SER A 448 -22.59 0.46 3.66
CA SER A 448 -22.52 1.09 2.33
C SER A 448 -21.15 0.99 1.65
N TYR A 449 -20.27 0.08 2.08
CA TYR A 449 -18.91 -0.06 1.52
C TYR A 449 -18.12 1.25 1.52
N ALA A 450 -18.38 2.14 2.47
CA ALA A 450 -17.61 3.34 2.69
C ALA A 450 -16.35 3.03 3.51
N TYR A 451 -15.29 3.82 3.32
CA TYR A 451 -14.20 3.89 4.28
C TYR A 451 -14.73 4.49 5.60
N HIS A 452 -14.07 4.16 6.72
CA HIS A 452 -14.45 4.70 8.01
C HIS A 452 -14.40 6.24 8.05
N GLY A 453 -15.21 6.87 8.90
CA GLY A 453 -15.29 8.34 9.02
C GLY A 453 -13.94 9.00 9.27
N VAL A 454 -13.09 8.36 10.07
CA VAL A 454 -11.73 8.84 10.40
C VAL A 454 -10.70 8.64 9.29
N HIS A 455 -10.96 7.75 8.33
CA HIS A 455 -9.98 7.33 7.34
C HIS A 455 -9.34 8.47 6.51
N PRO A 456 -10.04 9.54 6.08
CA PRO A 456 -9.39 10.68 5.41
C PRO A 456 -8.33 11.39 6.25
N PHE A 457 -8.48 11.45 7.58
CA PHE A 457 -7.47 12.03 8.48
C PHE A 457 -6.19 11.24 8.43
N TYR A 458 -6.28 9.91 8.55
CA TYR A 458 -5.11 9.05 8.49
C TYR A 458 -4.39 9.22 7.15
N MET A 459 -5.13 9.29 6.03
CA MET A 459 -4.56 9.53 4.70
C MET A 459 -3.84 10.86 4.59
N TRP A 460 -4.33 11.89 5.27
CA TRP A 460 -3.64 13.16 5.38
C TRP A 460 -2.37 13.03 6.21
N TYR A 461 -2.44 12.36 7.36
CA TYR A 461 -1.30 12.19 8.26
C TYR A 461 -0.18 11.33 7.68
N TRP A 462 -0.47 10.43 6.74
CA TRP A 462 0.56 9.69 5.99
C TRP A 462 1.59 10.64 5.35
N ALA A 463 1.19 11.86 4.99
CA ALA A 463 2.07 12.86 4.42
C ALA A 463 2.87 13.67 5.47
N SER A 464 2.61 13.51 6.77
CA SER A 464 3.16 14.39 7.82
C SER A 464 4.69 14.46 7.82
N HIS A 465 5.37 13.32 7.62
CA HIS A 465 6.83 13.32 7.54
C HIS A 465 7.33 14.11 6.32
N ALA A 466 6.76 13.89 5.14
CA ALA A 466 7.17 14.58 3.93
C ALA A 466 6.88 16.09 3.99
N MET A 467 5.75 16.49 4.56
CA MET A 467 5.38 17.90 4.77
C MET A 467 6.32 18.60 5.75
N ASP A 468 6.85 17.88 6.75
CA ASP A 468 7.86 18.41 7.68
C ASP A 468 9.28 18.42 7.08
N HIS A 469 9.58 17.46 6.20
CA HIS A 469 10.90 17.28 5.62
C HIS A 469 11.16 18.21 4.43
N LEU A 470 10.18 18.39 3.55
CA LEU A 470 10.28 19.17 2.33
C LEU A 470 10.10 20.67 2.63
N GLY A 471 10.94 21.49 2.01
CA GLY A 471 10.77 22.94 2.02
C GLY A 471 9.68 23.40 1.04
N ASP A 472 9.35 22.57 0.04
CA ASP A 472 8.32 22.86 -0.94
C ASP A 472 7.78 21.60 -1.64
N VAL A 473 6.52 21.67 -2.07
CA VAL A 473 5.82 20.61 -2.80
C VAL A 473 5.11 21.20 -4.00
N ILE A 474 5.45 20.70 -5.19
CA ILE A 474 4.93 21.18 -6.47
C ILE A 474 4.28 20.02 -7.22
N PHE A 475 3.00 20.16 -7.57
CA PHE A 475 2.33 19.21 -8.44
C PHE A 475 2.32 19.67 -9.90
N VAL A 476 2.86 18.83 -10.78
CA VAL A 476 2.85 19.04 -12.23
C VAL A 476 1.56 18.46 -12.82
N GLY A 477 0.80 19.31 -13.50
CA GLY A 477 -0.45 18.94 -14.17
C GLY A 477 -1.69 18.93 -13.27
N ALA A 478 -1.56 19.25 -11.98
CA ALA A 478 -2.67 19.27 -11.04
C ALA A 478 -3.69 20.39 -11.31
N ASP A 479 -4.97 20.13 -10.98
CA ASP A 479 -5.97 21.19 -10.89
C ASP A 479 -5.55 22.24 -9.86
N ARG A 480 -5.43 23.50 -10.32
CA ARG A 480 -4.87 24.59 -9.52
C ARG A 480 -5.68 24.89 -8.26
N LYS A 481 -7.00 24.84 -8.35
CA LYS A 481 -7.89 25.13 -7.21
C LYS A 481 -7.82 24.03 -6.17
N THR A 482 -7.77 22.79 -6.64
CA THR A 482 -7.70 21.59 -5.80
C THR A 482 -6.38 21.54 -5.05
N ALA A 483 -5.25 21.72 -5.73
CA ALA A 483 -3.94 21.74 -5.09
C ALA A 483 -3.80 22.92 -4.11
N ALA A 484 -4.30 24.10 -4.47
CA ALA A 484 -4.30 25.25 -3.57
C ALA A 484 -5.12 25.01 -2.29
N ARG A 485 -6.27 24.30 -2.38
CA ARG A 485 -7.05 23.89 -1.21
C ARG A 485 -6.22 23.02 -0.25
N LEU A 486 -5.36 22.17 -0.78
CA LEU A 486 -4.48 21.30 -0.01
C LEU A 486 -3.18 21.98 0.45
N GLY A 487 -2.97 23.25 0.11
CA GLY A 487 -1.74 23.99 0.45
C GLY A 487 -0.55 23.74 -0.47
N PHE A 488 -0.76 23.18 -1.66
CA PHE A 488 0.32 22.86 -2.60
C PHE A 488 0.38 23.81 -3.79
N ARG A 489 1.60 23.97 -4.35
CA ARG A 489 1.83 24.71 -5.58
C ARG A 489 1.61 23.83 -6.81
N THR A 490 1.32 24.46 -7.95
CA THR A 490 1.10 23.75 -9.21
C THR A 490 1.90 24.33 -10.35
N ALA A 491 2.33 23.45 -11.25
CA ALA A 491 3.06 23.78 -12.46
C ALA A 491 2.44 23.07 -13.66
N THR A 492 2.56 23.65 -14.87
CA THR A 492 2.07 23.01 -16.09
C THR A 492 3.11 22.00 -16.61
N THR A 493 4.38 22.38 -16.58
CA THR A 493 5.50 21.59 -17.09
C THR A 493 6.56 21.34 -16.01
N LEU A 494 7.51 20.43 -16.28
CA LEU A 494 8.67 20.27 -15.41
C LEU A 494 9.50 21.56 -15.33
N GLY A 495 9.70 22.23 -16.48
CA GLY A 495 10.46 23.48 -16.53
C GLY A 495 9.88 24.55 -15.61
N ASP A 496 8.55 24.71 -15.61
CA ASP A 496 7.87 25.65 -14.70
C ASP A 496 8.09 25.25 -13.24
N ALA A 497 7.98 23.95 -12.92
CA ALA A 497 8.19 23.45 -11.57
C ALA A 497 9.63 23.67 -11.08
N LEU A 498 10.63 23.44 -11.95
CA LEU A 498 12.03 23.69 -11.65
C LEU A 498 12.30 25.18 -11.45
N GLU A 499 11.67 26.06 -12.22
CA GLU A 499 11.79 27.50 -12.01
C GLU A 499 11.20 27.92 -10.66
N MET A 500 10.02 27.41 -10.33
CA MET A 500 9.38 27.63 -9.02
C MET A 500 10.22 27.07 -7.86
N ALA A 501 10.99 26.01 -8.08
CA ALA A 501 11.85 25.39 -7.08
C ALA A 501 13.11 26.22 -6.78
N LYS A 502 13.58 27.08 -7.71
CA LYS A 502 14.78 27.90 -7.51
C LYS A 502 14.70 28.82 -6.29
N HIS A 503 13.50 29.25 -5.94
CA HIS A 503 13.26 30.05 -4.72
C HIS A 503 13.63 29.32 -3.43
N THR A 504 13.58 27.98 -3.44
CA THR A 504 13.81 27.13 -2.28
C THR A 504 15.21 26.53 -2.28
N VAL A 505 15.69 26.08 -3.45
CA VAL A 505 16.95 25.32 -3.57
C VAL A 505 18.05 25.99 -4.38
N GLY A 506 17.82 27.21 -4.87
CA GLY A 506 18.79 27.95 -5.69
C GLY A 506 18.79 27.55 -7.17
N SER A 507 19.72 28.11 -7.94
CA SER A 507 19.71 28.04 -9.41
C SER A 507 20.32 26.80 -10.04
N SER A 508 21.07 26.01 -9.26
CA SER A 508 21.80 24.82 -9.75
C SER A 508 21.59 23.62 -8.84
N PRO A 509 20.34 23.16 -8.65
CA PRO A 509 20.03 22.05 -7.75
C PRO A 509 20.45 20.69 -8.33
N GLU A 510 20.88 19.77 -7.46
CA GLU A 510 20.92 18.35 -7.79
C GLU A 510 19.49 17.78 -7.86
N ILE A 511 19.20 16.99 -8.90
CA ILE A 511 17.86 16.44 -9.16
C ILE A 511 17.95 14.92 -9.17
N SER A 512 17.07 14.25 -8.41
CA SER A 512 16.88 12.80 -8.45
C SER A 512 15.45 12.44 -8.85
N TYR A 513 15.30 11.59 -9.86
CA TYR A 513 14.03 10.98 -10.24
C TYR A 513 13.93 9.55 -9.68
N LEU A 514 12.95 9.28 -8.81
CA LEU A 514 12.62 7.91 -8.40
C LEU A 514 11.76 7.26 -9.48
N HIS A 515 12.38 6.45 -10.34
CA HIS A 515 11.69 5.82 -11.47
C HIS A 515 10.74 4.72 -10.98
N MET A 516 9.45 4.90 -11.32
CA MET A 516 8.37 3.97 -10.99
C MET A 516 7.31 4.02 -12.11
N PRO A 517 6.81 2.88 -12.61
CA PRO A 517 7.09 1.49 -12.25
C PRO A 517 8.46 0.96 -12.75
N PRO A 518 9.02 -0.11 -12.16
CA PRO A 518 8.49 -0.89 -11.03
C PRO A 518 8.54 -0.15 -9.68
N LEU A 519 8.01 -0.75 -8.61
CA LEU A 519 8.25 -0.23 -7.25
C LEU A 519 9.75 -0.30 -6.94
N THR A 520 10.33 0.84 -6.58
CA THR A 520 11.77 1.01 -6.33
C THR A 520 11.98 1.53 -4.91
N LEU A 521 12.88 0.91 -4.15
CA LEU A 521 13.24 1.31 -2.79
C LEU A 521 14.68 1.86 -2.80
N ALA A 522 14.82 3.16 -2.59
CA ALA A 522 16.13 3.82 -2.59
C ALA A 522 16.87 3.63 -1.25
N ASP A 523 17.98 2.91 -1.26
CA ASP A 523 18.88 2.78 -0.12
C ASP A 523 19.93 3.89 -0.18
N VAL A 524 19.62 5.01 0.48
CA VAL A 524 20.43 6.23 0.37
C VAL A 524 21.59 6.17 1.36
N ARG A 525 22.82 6.25 0.85
CA ARG A 525 24.08 6.17 1.62
C ARG A 525 24.62 7.54 2.00
#